data_AF-A0A8S1N2S3-F1
#
_entry.id   AF-A0A8S1N2S3-F1
#
_cell.length_a   1.000
_cell.length_b   1.000
_cell.length_c   1.000
_cell.angle_alpha   90.00
_cell.angle_beta   90.00
_cell.angle_gamma   90.00
#
_symmetry.space_group_name_H-M   'P 1'
#
loop_
_entity.id
_entity.type
_entity.pdbx_description
1 polymer ?
#
loop_
_entity_poly.entity_id
_entity_poly.type
_entity_poly.pdbx_seq_one_letter_code
_entity_poly.pdbx_strand_id
1 'polypeptide(L)'
;MNKQKYDISLLSNTALYLYIFNYAGLIRIFSSLISKRKGDVSQTYGSQDHQLWIYSFIIPGLFLIGGLIPILIFILLIVNQSRLEKIQLRKHFCYLLNEYKYQKYYWELIKLFKKTIIIVIMTNFETDIVLKASLIGLCLLVYQILATFLQPFIIQKYNTLDLYSSQICSISIFLATTKYICEQNIYEFLFIILQIFIVGCFIKLCYPFIFGILRSYEKKYKFFLLNKLHFLLNQKVSNFFLTKILKKMLEKQKQREQKLKKNIIILKNHLIYFSKLQLRNSKQLMTGYYSSSYSSRIQSVKSSRLDIKKLFFDPIEQDEFTKN
;
A
#
# COMPACT_ATOMS: atom_id res chain seq x y z
N MET A 1 12.15 22.18 -29.90
CA MET A 1 11.91 20.82 -29.37
C MET A 1 12.06 20.83 -27.85
N ASN A 2 10.97 20.77 -27.10
CA ASN A 2 11.03 20.63 -25.64
C ASN A 2 11.52 19.22 -25.32
N LYS A 3 12.75 19.08 -24.79
CA LYS A 3 13.24 17.81 -24.24
C LYS A 3 12.24 17.34 -23.19
N GLN A 4 11.54 16.24 -23.45
CA GLN A 4 10.77 15.52 -22.44
C GLN A 4 11.73 15.18 -21.32
N LYS A 5 11.65 15.92 -20.21
CA LYS A 5 12.34 15.54 -18.98
C LYS A 5 11.61 14.30 -18.47
N TYR A 6 12.19 13.13 -18.74
CA TYR A 6 11.73 11.90 -18.11
C TYR A 6 11.73 12.12 -16.60
N ASP A 7 10.60 11.82 -15.97
CA ASP A 7 10.47 11.93 -14.52
C ASP A 7 11.36 10.86 -13.88
N ILE A 8 12.60 11.24 -13.55
CA ILE A 8 13.57 10.41 -12.80
C ILE A 8 12.91 9.86 -11.52
N SER A 9 11.94 10.59 -10.97
CA SER A 9 11.11 10.14 -9.84
C SER A 9 10.33 8.85 -10.11
N LEU A 10 9.79 8.68 -11.31
CA LEU A 10 9.08 7.47 -11.70
C LEU A 10 10.03 6.28 -11.80
N LEU A 11 11.19 6.47 -12.44
CA LEU A 11 12.21 5.42 -12.55
C LEU A 11 12.70 4.97 -11.16
N SER A 12 12.99 5.92 -10.28
CA SER A 12 13.42 5.65 -8.90
C SER A 12 12.36 4.89 -8.11
N ASN A 13 11.09 5.29 -8.21
CA ASN A 13 9.98 4.58 -7.56
C ASN A 13 9.84 3.15 -8.07
N THR A 14 9.90 2.97 -9.40
CA THR A 14 9.77 1.66 -10.02
C THR A 14 10.92 0.75 -9.61
N ALA A 15 12.16 1.25 -9.59
CA ALA A 15 13.32 0.49 -9.15
C ALA A 15 13.19 0.08 -7.67
N LEU A 16 12.79 1.01 -6.80
CA LEU A 16 12.59 0.74 -5.38
C LEU A 16 11.45 -0.24 -5.12
N TYR A 17 10.34 -0.12 -5.87
CA TYR A 17 9.23 -1.06 -5.82
C TYR A 17 9.66 -2.46 -6.27
N LEU A 18 10.38 -2.55 -7.39
CA LEU A 18 10.87 -3.81 -7.93
C LEU A 18 11.84 -4.48 -6.96
N TYR A 19 12.71 -3.70 -6.32
CA TYR A 19 13.59 -4.17 -5.26
C TYR A 19 12.81 -4.74 -4.07
N ILE A 20 11.87 -3.98 -3.48
CA ILE A 20 11.08 -4.42 -2.33
C ILE A 20 10.25 -5.67 -2.66
N PHE A 21 9.69 -5.72 -3.87
CA PHE A 21 8.90 -6.85 -4.35
C PHE A 21 9.75 -8.12 -4.50
N ASN A 22 10.96 -8.01 -5.08
CA ASN A 22 11.85 -9.14 -5.31
C ASN A 22 12.79 -9.46 -4.13
N TYR A 23 12.82 -8.62 -3.09
CA TYR A 23 13.74 -8.71 -1.96
C TYR A 23 13.81 -10.11 -1.33
N ALA A 24 12.65 -10.67 -1.01
CA ALA A 24 12.56 -12.01 -0.41
C ALA A 24 13.06 -13.12 -1.36
N GLY A 25 12.81 -12.97 -2.67
CA GLY A 25 13.27 -13.90 -3.69
C GLY A 25 14.79 -13.87 -3.82
N LEU A 26 15.39 -12.68 -3.86
CA LEU A 26 16.84 -12.50 -3.94
C LEU A 26 17.54 -13.09 -2.71
N ILE A 27 17.10 -12.75 -1.50
CA ILE A 27 17.67 -13.33 -0.27
C ILE A 27 17.54 -14.85 -0.29
N ARG A 28 16.37 -15.38 -0.67
CA ARG A 28 16.17 -16.83 -0.74
C ARG A 28 17.15 -17.49 -1.71
N ILE A 29 17.41 -16.90 -2.88
CA ILE A 29 18.37 -17.42 -3.85
C ILE A 29 19.77 -17.46 -3.23
N PHE A 30 20.27 -16.34 -2.71
CA PHE A 30 21.59 -16.29 -2.08
C PHE A 30 21.71 -17.23 -0.88
N SER A 31 20.72 -17.24 0.02
CA SER A 31 20.68 -18.15 1.16
C SER A 31 20.61 -19.62 0.75
N SER A 32 19.94 -19.95 -0.36
CA SER A 32 19.90 -21.32 -0.88
C SER A 32 21.23 -21.79 -1.47
N LEU A 33 22.04 -20.88 -2.02
CA LEU A 33 23.39 -21.19 -2.51
C LEU A 33 24.39 -21.45 -1.37
N ILE A 34 24.13 -20.93 -0.16
CA ILE A 34 24.92 -21.23 1.04
C ILE A 34 24.56 -22.63 1.59
N SER A 35 23.27 -22.96 1.56
CA SER A 35 22.75 -24.19 2.14
C SER A 35 23.26 -25.43 1.39
N LYS A 36 23.56 -26.49 2.14
CA LYS A 36 24.06 -27.79 1.64
C LYS A 36 22.99 -28.59 0.91
N ARG A 37 22.41 -28.02 -0.13
CA ARG A 37 21.46 -28.73 -0.99
C ARG A 37 22.23 -29.38 -2.12
N LYS A 38 21.98 -30.68 -2.31
CA LYS A 38 22.42 -31.47 -3.48
C LYS A 38 21.65 -31.01 -4.73
N GLY A 39 21.74 -29.72 -5.07
CA GLY A 39 21.19 -29.14 -6.29
C GLY A 39 22.29 -29.16 -7.35
N ASP A 40 22.14 -30.07 -8.30
CA ASP A 40 23.08 -30.45 -9.36
C ASP A 40 24.27 -31.33 -8.96
N VAL A 41 24.29 -32.49 -9.60
CA VAL A 41 25.20 -33.63 -9.37
C VAL A 41 26.62 -33.36 -9.90
N SER A 42 26.86 -32.21 -10.53
CA SER A 42 28.09 -31.92 -11.26
C SER A 42 29.18 -31.22 -10.44
N GLN A 43 28.84 -30.56 -9.33
CA GLN A 43 29.83 -29.94 -8.43
C GLN A 43 29.78 -30.56 -7.03
N THR A 44 30.95 -31.03 -6.57
CA THR A 44 31.12 -31.57 -5.23
C THR A 44 30.98 -30.44 -4.21
N TYR A 45 29.89 -30.46 -3.43
CA TYR A 45 29.70 -29.52 -2.32
C TYR A 45 30.89 -29.62 -1.36
N GLY A 46 31.51 -28.47 -1.07
CA GLY A 46 32.66 -28.40 -0.16
C GLY A 46 34.03 -28.47 -0.83
N SER A 47 34.10 -28.46 -2.17
CA SER A 47 35.37 -28.19 -2.86
C SER A 47 35.93 -26.80 -2.51
N GLN A 48 37.24 -26.61 -2.67
CA GLN A 48 37.89 -25.32 -2.42
C GLN A 48 37.29 -24.22 -3.30
N ASP A 49 36.98 -24.52 -4.57
CA ASP A 49 36.33 -23.59 -5.49
C ASP A 49 34.94 -23.16 -5.00
N HIS A 50 34.14 -24.10 -4.48
CA HIS A 50 32.82 -23.80 -3.95
C HIS A 50 32.90 -22.89 -2.72
N GLN A 51 33.85 -23.14 -1.81
CA GLN A 51 34.09 -22.26 -0.66
C GLN A 51 34.53 -20.86 -1.11
N LEU A 52 35.44 -20.77 -2.09
CA LEU A 52 35.88 -19.50 -2.66
C LEU A 52 34.71 -18.72 -3.26
N TRP A 53 33.80 -19.38 -3.98
CA TRP A 53 32.57 -18.78 -4.50
C TRP A 53 31.63 -18.29 -3.40
N ILE A 54 31.46 -19.06 -2.31
CA ILE A 54 30.66 -18.63 -1.17
C ILE A 54 31.22 -17.34 -0.56
N TYR A 55 32.51 -17.32 -0.25
CA TYR A 55 33.13 -16.17 0.41
C TYR A 55 33.28 -14.95 -0.49
N SER A 56 33.58 -15.14 -1.78
CA SER A 56 33.84 -14.04 -2.71
C SER A 56 32.58 -13.44 -3.32
N PHE A 57 31.52 -14.23 -3.51
CA PHE A 57 30.32 -13.79 -4.22
C PHE A 57 29.05 -13.85 -3.36
N ILE A 58 28.77 -15.00 -2.74
CA ILE A 58 27.47 -15.24 -2.10
C ILE A 58 27.33 -14.43 -0.81
N ILE A 59 28.32 -14.47 0.08
CA ILE A 59 28.28 -13.72 1.35
C ILE A 59 28.27 -12.20 1.09
N PRO A 60 29.14 -11.63 0.23
CA PRO A 60 29.08 -10.21 -0.11
C PRO A 60 27.76 -9.81 -0.77
N GLY A 61 27.22 -10.66 -1.66
CA GLY A 61 25.93 -10.43 -2.32
C GLY A 61 24.76 -10.41 -1.33
N LEU A 62 24.74 -11.35 -0.39
CA LEU A 62 23.75 -11.41 0.69
C LEU A 62 23.88 -10.19 1.62
N PHE A 63 25.10 -9.78 1.97
CA PHE A 63 25.33 -8.58 2.77
C PHE A 63 24.88 -7.31 2.04
N LEU A 64 25.20 -7.19 0.75
CA LEU A 64 24.83 -6.04 -0.07
C LEU A 64 23.31 -5.92 -0.20
N ILE A 65 22.63 -7.01 -0.56
CA ILE A 65 21.19 -7.02 -0.81
C ILE A 65 20.39 -7.04 0.50
N GLY A 66 20.74 -7.91 1.45
CA GLY A 66 19.98 -8.10 2.69
C GLY A 66 20.31 -7.09 3.79
N GLY A 67 21.47 -6.43 3.73
CA GLY A 67 21.94 -5.51 4.78
C GLY A 67 22.19 -4.10 4.26
N LEU A 68 23.13 -3.93 3.33
CA LEU A 68 23.61 -2.62 2.90
C LEU A 68 22.51 -1.77 2.26
N ILE A 69 21.77 -2.30 1.27
CA ILE A 69 20.71 -1.54 0.59
C ILE A 69 19.60 -1.11 1.59
N PRO A 70 19.04 -2.00 2.43
CA PRO A 70 18.06 -1.61 3.44
C PRO A 70 18.58 -0.52 4.40
N ILE A 71 19.84 -0.61 4.85
CA ILE A 71 20.49 0.39 5.71
C ILE A 71 20.67 1.72 4.99
N LEU A 72 21.08 1.71 3.72
CA LEU A 72 21.21 2.94 2.93
C LEU A 72 19.86 3.64 2.75
N ILE A 73 18.79 2.87 2.48
CA ILE A 73 17.42 3.41 2.42
C ILE A 73 17.04 4.02 3.77
N PHE A 74 17.37 3.35 4.88
CA PHE A 74 17.11 3.86 6.23
C PHE A 74 17.82 5.18 6.52
N ILE A 75 19.13 5.24 6.27
CA ILE A 75 19.94 6.45 6.46
C ILE A 75 19.38 7.59 5.60
N LEU A 76 19.05 7.30 4.34
CA LEU A 76 18.47 8.30 3.44
C LEU A 76 17.15 8.86 3.99
N LEU A 77 16.28 8.00 4.54
CA LEU A 77 15.01 8.40 5.15
C LEU A 77 15.22 9.24 6.42
N ILE A 78 16.19 8.89 7.27
CA ILE A 78 16.52 9.66 8.48
C ILE A 78 17.07 11.04 8.11
N VAL A 79 18.09 11.10 7.25
CA VAL A 79 18.75 12.35 6.87
C VAL A 79 17.76 13.31 6.21
N ASN A 80 16.81 12.80 5.44
CA ASN A 80 15.82 13.60 4.75
C ASN A 80 14.50 13.77 5.50
N GLN A 81 14.40 13.37 6.77
CA GLN A 81 13.14 13.34 7.51
C GLN A 81 12.40 14.69 7.46
N SER A 82 13.09 15.81 7.70
CA SER A 82 12.53 17.17 7.67
C SER A 82 12.03 17.59 6.28
N ARG A 83 12.51 16.94 5.21
CA ARG A 83 12.13 17.21 3.83
C ARG A 83 11.10 16.21 3.29
N LEU A 84 10.75 15.17 4.03
CA LEU A 84 9.76 14.16 3.61
C LEU A 84 8.36 14.76 3.42
N GLU A 85 8.05 15.86 4.11
CA GLU A 85 6.81 16.62 3.90
C GLU A 85 6.78 17.33 2.53
N LYS A 86 7.93 17.62 1.93
CA LYS A 86 8.00 18.27 0.63
C LYS A 86 7.52 17.31 -0.45
N ILE A 87 6.58 17.78 -1.26
CA ILE A 87 5.95 17.04 -2.37
C ILE A 87 6.99 16.38 -3.29
N GLN A 88 8.16 17.02 -3.48
CA GLN A 88 9.22 16.51 -4.35
C GLN A 88 9.80 15.18 -3.85
N LEU A 89 10.24 15.08 -2.59
CA LEU A 89 10.79 13.82 -2.06
C LEU A 89 9.71 12.78 -1.81
N ARG A 90 8.52 13.20 -1.39
CA ARG A 90 7.38 12.29 -1.23
C ARG A 90 7.06 11.56 -2.53
N LYS A 91 7.30 12.16 -3.71
CA LYS A 91 7.14 11.45 -4.99
C LYS A 91 8.08 10.26 -5.11
N HIS A 92 9.36 10.34 -4.72
CA HIS A 92 10.36 9.27 -4.87
C HIS A 92 10.25 8.14 -3.83
N PHE A 93 9.58 8.39 -2.71
CA PHE A 93 9.42 7.41 -1.62
C PHE A 93 7.96 7.17 -1.28
N CYS A 94 7.04 7.55 -2.19
CA CYS A 94 5.60 7.53 -1.93
C CYS A 94 5.15 6.13 -1.50
N TYR A 95 5.65 5.11 -2.21
CA TYR A 95 5.32 3.72 -1.91
C TYR A 95 5.69 3.30 -0.48
N LEU A 96 6.86 3.73 0.00
CA LEU A 96 7.34 3.37 1.34
C LEU A 96 6.63 4.12 2.47
N LEU A 97 6.19 5.35 2.22
CA LEU A 97 5.79 6.27 3.29
C LEU A 97 4.29 6.46 3.41
N ASN A 98 3.52 6.21 2.34
CA ASN A 98 2.14 6.69 2.26
C ASN A 98 1.17 6.01 3.25
N GLU A 99 1.54 4.87 3.80
CA GLU A 99 0.69 4.10 4.73
C GLU A 99 1.03 4.35 6.22
N TYR A 100 2.18 4.97 6.50
CA TYR A 100 2.75 5.06 7.84
C TYR A 100 2.65 6.45 8.46
N LYS A 101 2.51 6.48 9.78
CA LYS A 101 2.62 7.72 10.55
C LYS A 101 4.00 8.33 10.37
N TYR A 102 4.08 9.66 10.34
CA TYR A 102 5.34 10.39 10.16
C TYR A 102 6.43 10.01 11.17
N GLN A 103 6.08 9.62 12.39
CA GLN A 103 7.04 9.19 13.41
C GLN A 103 7.53 7.75 13.24
N LYS A 104 6.92 6.96 12.35
CA LYS A 104 7.10 5.50 12.21
C LYS A 104 7.38 5.07 10.76
N TYR A 105 7.98 5.94 9.95
CA TYR A 105 8.29 5.66 8.54
C TYR A 105 9.26 4.48 8.33
N TYR A 106 10.07 4.15 9.33
CA TYR A 106 11.02 3.05 9.29
C TYR A 106 10.37 1.66 9.42
N TRP A 107 9.04 1.59 9.56
CA TRP A 107 8.34 0.32 9.78
C TRP A 107 8.49 -0.66 8.61
N GLU A 108 8.54 -0.17 7.37
CA GLU A 108 8.75 -1.05 6.21
C GLU A 108 10.09 -1.79 6.33
N LEU A 109 11.13 -1.09 6.80
CA LEU A 109 12.44 -1.68 7.00
C LEU A 109 12.41 -2.78 8.06
N ILE A 110 11.67 -2.58 9.17
CA ILE A 110 11.48 -3.62 10.19
C ILE A 110 10.81 -4.86 9.57
N LYS A 111 9.81 -4.68 8.71
CA LYS A 111 9.18 -5.79 7.99
C LYS A 111 10.18 -6.51 7.05
N LEU A 112 11.06 -5.77 6.36
CA LEU A 112 12.10 -6.36 5.52
C LEU A 112 13.11 -7.17 6.34
N PHE A 113 13.59 -6.64 7.47
CA PHE A 113 14.47 -7.37 8.39
C PHE A 113 13.81 -8.64 8.93
N LYS A 114 12.54 -8.56 9.37
CA LYS A 114 11.76 -9.74 9.79
C LYS A 114 11.77 -10.82 8.71
N LYS A 115 11.45 -10.47 7.45
CA LYS A 115 11.44 -11.43 6.33
C LYS A 115 12.83 -12.04 6.11
N THR A 116 13.88 -11.23 6.21
CA THR A 116 15.28 -11.67 6.07
C THR A 116 15.62 -12.72 7.13
N ILE A 117 15.34 -12.43 8.40
CA ILE A 117 15.59 -13.34 9.53
C ILE A 117 14.83 -14.65 9.33
N ILE A 118 13.55 -14.60 8.93
CA ILE A 118 12.76 -15.81 8.67
C ILE A 118 13.37 -16.65 7.54
N ILE A 119 13.80 -16.04 6.42
CA ILE A 119 14.43 -16.76 5.32
C ILE A 119 15.76 -17.40 5.75
N VAL A 120 16.58 -16.67 6.51
CA VAL A 120 17.85 -17.16 7.05
C VAL A 120 17.61 -18.36 7.98
N ILE A 121 16.62 -18.30 8.88
CA ILE A 121 16.27 -19.44 9.75
C ILE A 121 15.78 -20.63 8.90
N MET A 122 14.89 -20.39 7.94
CA MET A 122 14.33 -21.42 7.06
C MET A 122 15.40 -22.15 6.22
N THR A 123 16.48 -21.47 5.86
CA THR A 123 17.53 -22.00 4.97
C THR A 123 18.68 -22.68 5.72
N ASN A 124 19.01 -22.22 6.94
CA ASN A 124 20.08 -22.80 7.74
C ASN A 124 19.64 -24.03 8.57
N PHE A 125 18.40 -24.05 9.09
CA PHE A 125 17.92 -25.13 9.95
C PHE A 125 17.07 -26.13 9.17
N GLU A 126 17.67 -26.82 8.19
CA GLU A 126 16.93 -27.76 7.34
C GLU A 126 16.48 -29.01 8.12
N THR A 127 17.38 -29.59 8.91
CA THR A 127 17.19 -30.85 9.66
C THR A 127 16.28 -30.69 10.88
N ASP A 128 16.54 -29.68 11.72
CA ASP A 128 15.87 -29.55 13.01
C ASP A 128 14.58 -28.74 12.87
N ILE A 129 13.49 -29.41 12.47
CA ILE A 129 12.20 -28.79 12.20
C ILE A 129 11.63 -28.08 13.44
N VAL A 130 11.76 -28.68 14.62
CA VAL A 130 11.28 -28.11 15.88
C VAL A 130 12.05 -26.83 16.24
N LEU A 131 13.38 -26.87 16.15
CA LEU A 131 14.24 -25.69 16.40
C LEU A 131 13.92 -24.56 15.42
N LYS A 132 13.86 -24.87 14.13
CA LYS A 132 13.46 -23.93 13.06
C LYS A 132 12.13 -23.25 13.37
N ALA A 133 11.11 -24.02 13.71
CA ALA A 133 9.79 -23.48 14.01
C ALA A 133 9.79 -22.61 15.28
N SER A 134 10.53 -23.02 16.32
CA SER A 134 10.65 -22.23 17.56
C SER A 134 11.32 -20.87 17.32
N LEU A 135 12.39 -20.82 16.51
CA LEU A 135 13.10 -19.58 16.16
C LEU A 135 12.23 -18.65 15.31
N ILE A 136 11.47 -19.20 14.34
CA ILE A 136 10.53 -18.39 13.54
C ILE A 136 9.41 -17.88 14.44
N GLY A 137 8.86 -18.73 15.33
CA GLY A 137 7.85 -18.34 16.31
C GLY A 137 8.32 -17.19 17.21
N LEU A 138 9.56 -17.27 17.72
CA LEU A 138 10.18 -16.22 18.52
C LEU A 138 10.34 -14.91 17.73
N CYS A 139 10.81 -14.99 16.48
CA CYS A 139 10.93 -13.83 15.60
C CYS A 139 9.57 -13.14 15.36
N LEU A 140 8.51 -13.92 15.13
CA LEU A 140 7.16 -13.40 14.97
C LEU A 140 6.60 -12.80 16.27
N LEU A 141 6.89 -13.39 17.43
CA LEU A 141 6.48 -12.87 18.72
C LEU A 141 7.11 -11.50 18.98
N VAL A 142 8.43 -11.37 18.77
CA VAL A 142 9.13 -10.08 18.89
C VAL A 142 8.51 -9.04 17.95
N TYR A 143 8.21 -9.42 16.70
CA TYR A 143 7.52 -8.54 15.76
C TYR A 143 6.12 -8.12 16.25
N GLN A 144 5.33 -9.05 16.78
CA GLN A 144 3.99 -8.75 17.31
C GLN A 144 4.05 -7.78 18.49
N ILE A 145 5.02 -7.95 19.40
CA ILE A 145 5.25 -7.04 20.52
C ILE A 145 5.53 -5.63 19.97
N LEU A 146 6.48 -5.51 19.04
CA LEU A 146 6.83 -4.23 18.41
C LEU A 146 5.61 -3.60 17.70
N ALA A 147 4.84 -4.39 16.95
CA ALA A 147 3.69 -3.93 16.20
C ALA A 147 2.57 -3.43 17.13
N THR A 148 2.36 -4.11 18.26
CA THR A 148 1.37 -3.75 19.28
C THR A 148 1.71 -2.42 19.94
N PHE A 149 2.98 -2.21 20.29
CA PHE A 149 3.42 -0.98 20.94
C PHE A 149 3.50 0.22 19.97
N LEU A 150 3.95 0.00 18.73
CA LEU A 150 4.28 1.12 17.83
C LEU A 150 3.11 1.58 16.95
N GLN A 151 2.15 0.70 16.63
CA GLN A 151 0.98 0.98 15.80
C GLN A 151 1.28 1.93 14.61
N PRO A 152 2.14 1.48 13.68
CA PRO A 152 2.82 2.33 12.71
C PRO A 152 1.90 2.90 11.62
N PHE A 153 0.78 2.24 11.30
CA PHE A 153 -0.09 2.63 10.20
C PHE A 153 -0.96 3.84 10.57
N ILE A 154 -1.20 4.73 9.59
CA ILE A 154 -2.11 5.89 9.74
C ILE A 154 -3.53 5.39 10.01
N ILE A 155 -3.98 4.40 9.23
CA ILE A 155 -5.32 3.83 9.36
C ILE A 155 -5.29 2.70 10.39
N GLN A 156 -6.02 2.87 11.51
CA GLN A 156 -6.03 1.91 12.62
C GLN A 156 -6.43 0.49 12.20
N LYS A 157 -7.33 0.37 11.22
CA LYS A 157 -7.72 -0.92 10.64
C LYS A 157 -6.54 -1.72 10.06
N TYR A 158 -5.51 -1.05 9.54
CA TYR A 158 -4.32 -1.75 9.03
C TYR A 158 -3.41 -2.23 10.16
N ASN A 159 -3.31 -1.51 11.28
CA ASN A 159 -2.62 -2.00 12.47
C ASN A 159 -3.27 -3.29 13.01
N THR A 160 -4.61 -3.32 13.10
CA THR A 160 -5.33 -4.51 13.59
C THR A 160 -5.21 -5.69 12.63
N LEU A 161 -5.30 -5.46 11.32
CA LEU A 161 -5.11 -6.50 10.31
C LEU A 161 -3.69 -7.08 10.33
N ASP A 162 -2.67 -6.23 10.45
CA ASP A 162 -1.27 -6.69 10.53
C ASP A 162 -1.05 -7.55 11.78
N LEU A 163 -1.54 -7.12 12.94
CA LEU A 163 -1.50 -7.90 14.18
C LEU A 163 -2.23 -9.24 14.06
N TYR A 164 -3.48 -9.24 13.58
CA TYR A 164 -4.23 -10.49 13.40
C TYR A 164 -3.57 -11.44 12.42
N SER A 165 -3.02 -10.92 11.32
CA SER A 165 -2.30 -11.74 10.35
C SER A 165 -1.05 -12.38 10.97
N SER A 166 -0.31 -11.63 11.78
CA SER A 166 0.86 -12.14 12.47
C SER A 166 0.50 -13.16 13.55
N GLN A 167 -0.59 -12.97 14.29
CA GLN A 167 -1.07 -13.90 15.32
C GLN A 167 -1.51 -15.22 14.71
N ILE A 168 -2.34 -15.17 13.65
CA ILE A 168 -2.77 -16.37 12.95
C ILE A 168 -1.55 -17.10 12.37
N CYS A 169 -0.59 -16.38 11.80
CA CYS A 169 0.66 -16.98 11.32
C CYS A 169 1.44 -17.71 12.42
N SER A 170 1.63 -17.10 13.60
CA SER A 170 2.29 -17.75 14.74
C SER A 170 1.53 -19.00 15.21
N ILE A 171 0.20 -18.92 15.32
CA ILE A 171 -0.64 -20.07 15.68
C ILE A 171 -0.49 -21.19 14.65
N SER A 172 -0.50 -20.87 13.36
CA SER A 172 -0.32 -21.85 12.29
C SER A 172 1.05 -22.53 12.34
N ILE A 173 2.13 -21.81 12.67
CA ILE A 173 3.48 -22.40 12.82
C ILE A 173 3.53 -23.33 14.02
N PHE A 174 2.92 -22.94 15.15
CA PHE A 174 2.83 -23.79 16.32
C PHE A 174 2.05 -25.07 16.02
N LEU A 175 0.86 -24.95 15.42
CA LEU A 175 0.05 -26.10 15.00
C LEU A 175 0.78 -27.01 14.02
N ALA A 176 1.53 -26.45 13.06
CA ALA A 176 2.33 -27.21 12.11
C ALA A 176 3.47 -27.98 12.79
N THR A 177 4.06 -27.40 13.83
CA THR A 177 5.11 -28.06 14.64
C THR A 177 4.52 -29.20 15.46
N THR A 178 3.39 -28.98 16.13
CA THR A 178 2.68 -30.02 16.88
C THR A 178 2.24 -31.15 15.95
N LYS A 179 1.73 -30.81 14.77
CA LYS A 179 1.37 -31.80 13.73
C LYS A 179 2.57 -32.67 13.36
N TYR A 180 3.74 -32.06 13.11
CA TYR A 180 4.97 -32.78 12.79
C TYR A 180 5.38 -33.76 13.91
N ILE A 181 5.28 -33.34 15.17
CA ILE A 181 5.57 -34.21 16.32
C ILE A 181 4.56 -35.36 16.44
N CYS A 182 3.27 -35.12 16.20
CA CYS A 182 2.25 -36.16 16.20
C CYS A 182 2.47 -37.19 15.08
N GLU A 183 2.92 -36.73 13.92
CA GLU A 183 3.24 -37.58 12.77
C GLU A 183 4.40 -38.53 13.08
N GLN A 184 5.45 -38.06 13.77
CA GLN A 184 6.56 -38.90 14.21
C GLN A 184 6.15 -39.98 15.22
N ASN A 185 5.15 -39.70 16.06
CA ASN A 185 4.66 -40.62 17.09
C ASN A 185 3.47 -41.49 16.64
N ILE A 186 3.13 -41.49 15.34
CA ILE A 186 2.08 -42.35 14.74
C ILE A 186 0.67 -42.05 15.31
N TYR A 187 0.39 -40.79 15.71
CA TYR A 187 -0.94 -40.38 16.15
C TYR A 187 -1.81 -39.88 14.98
N GLU A 188 -2.31 -40.80 14.14
CA GLU A 188 -3.02 -40.49 12.89
C GLU A 188 -4.23 -39.55 13.09
N PHE A 189 -5.07 -39.83 14.09
CA PHE A 189 -6.30 -39.06 14.33
C PHE A 189 -6.00 -37.59 14.73
N LEU A 190 -5.03 -37.37 15.61
CA LEU A 190 -4.64 -36.02 16.04
C LEU A 190 -4.04 -35.22 14.89
N PHE A 191 -3.24 -35.85 14.03
CA PHE A 191 -2.67 -35.23 12.84
C PHE A 191 -3.77 -34.70 11.90
N ILE A 192 -4.83 -35.47 11.64
CA ILE A 192 -5.95 -35.06 10.77
C ILE A 192 -6.67 -33.84 11.38
N ILE A 193 -6.95 -33.88 12.68
CA ILE A 193 -7.60 -32.76 13.39
C ILE A 193 -6.74 -31.49 13.29
N LEU A 194 -5.44 -31.58 13.57
CA LEU A 194 -4.52 -30.44 13.47
C LEU A 194 -4.45 -29.89 12.03
N GLN A 195 -4.46 -30.76 11.02
CA GLN A 195 -4.51 -30.34 9.61
C GLN A 195 -5.79 -29.53 9.30
N ILE A 196 -6.96 -29.96 9.80
CA ILE A 196 -8.21 -29.21 9.65
C ILE A 196 -8.11 -27.84 10.32
N PHE A 197 -7.55 -27.75 11.53
CA PHE A 197 -7.33 -26.47 12.21
C PHE A 197 -6.39 -25.54 11.45
N ILE A 198 -5.31 -26.07 10.87
CA ILE A 198 -4.38 -25.29 10.04
C ILE A 198 -5.11 -24.73 8.82
N VAL A 199 -5.87 -25.55 8.09
CA VAL A 199 -6.68 -25.10 6.94
C VAL A 199 -7.70 -24.04 7.36
N GLY A 200 -8.39 -24.24 8.48
CA GLY A 200 -9.33 -23.26 9.05
C GLY A 200 -8.67 -21.92 9.37
N CYS A 201 -7.45 -21.94 9.93
CA CYS A 201 -6.66 -20.73 10.18
C CYS A 201 -6.33 -19.97 8.89
N PHE A 202 -5.92 -20.69 7.82
CA PHE A 202 -5.65 -20.07 6.53
C PHE A 202 -6.90 -19.47 5.90
N ILE A 203 -8.04 -20.16 5.95
CA ILE A 203 -9.32 -19.62 5.47
C ILE A 203 -9.68 -18.35 6.24
N LYS A 204 -9.56 -18.36 7.57
CA LYS A 204 -9.83 -17.19 8.43
C LYS A 204 -8.90 -16.01 8.10
N LEU A 205 -7.62 -16.28 7.82
CA LEU A 205 -6.65 -15.25 7.41
C LEU A 205 -6.97 -14.67 6.04
N CYS A 206 -7.33 -15.50 5.06
CA CYS A 206 -7.60 -15.08 3.69
C CYS A 206 -8.96 -14.39 3.53
N TYR A 207 -9.96 -14.77 4.32
CA TYR A 207 -11.34 -14.26 4.25
C TYR A 207 -11.45 -12.72 4.21
N PRO A 208 -10.86 -11.93 5.14
CA PRO A 208 -10.99 -10.48 5.10
C PRO A 208 -10.37 -9.86 3.83
N PHE A 209 -9.31 -10.45 3.28
CA PHE A 209 -8.69 -9.98 2.04
C PHE A 209 -9.56 -10.31 0.83
N ILE A 210 -10.00 -11.57 0.70
CA ILE A 210 -10.87 -12.01 -0.40
C ILE A 210 -12.17 -11.20 -0.38
N PHE A 211 -12.80 -11.04 0.79
CA PHE A 211 -14.01 -10.24 0.92
C PHE A 211 -13.76 -8.75 0.63
N GLY A 212 -12.63 -8.20 1.06
CA GLY A 212 -12.25 -6.81 0.76
C GLY A 212 -12.04 -6.56 -0.74
N ILE A 213 -11.36 -7.48 -1.42
CA ILE A 213 -11.17 -7.46 -2.88
C ILE A 213 -12.54 -7.63 -3.56
N LEU A 214 -13.30 -8.66 -3.21
CA LEU A 214 -14.61 -8.93 -3.81
C LEU A 214 -15.56 -7.74 -3.65
N ARG A 215 -15.63 -7.11 -2.47
CA ARG A 215 -16.44 -5.91 -2.24
C ARG A 215 -15.98 -4.71 -3.08
N SER A 216 -14.67 -4.57 -3.28
CA SER A 216 -14.10 -3.50 -4.11
C SER A 216 -14.41 -3.72 -5.60
N TYR A 217 -14.29 -4.98 -6.06
CA TYR A 217 -14.66 -5.39 -7.42
C TYR A 217 -16.17 -5.35 -7.64
N GLU A 218 -16.99 -5.72 -6.66
CA GLU A 218 -18.44 -5.61 -6.75
C GLU A 218 -18.82 -4.16 -7.03
N LYS A 219 -18.30 -3.17 -6.30
CA LYS A 219 -18.59 -1.77 -6.58
C LYS A 219 -18.21 -1.33 -7.99
N LYS A 220 -17.08 -1.81 -8.51
CA LYS A 220 -16.57 -1.43 -9.84
C LYS A 220 -17.30 -2.14 -10.99
N TYR A 221 -17.62 -3.42 -10.81
CA TYR A 221 -18.16 -4.29 -11.87
C TYR A 221 -19.64 -4.59 -11.73
N LYS A 222 -20.32 -4.16 -10.65
CA LYS A 222 -21.75 -4.39 -10.44
C LYS A 222 -22.60 -3.95 -11.60
N PHE A 223 -22.32 -2.79 -12.19
CA PHE A 223 -23.05 -2.32 -13.37
C PHE A 223 -22.85 -3.27 -14.56
N PHE A 224 -21.61 -3.66 -14.84
CA PHE A 224 -21.28 -4.56 -15.94
C PHE A 224 -21.88 -5.95 -15.76
N LEU A 225 -21.80 -6.52 -14.55
CA LEU A 225 -22.39 -7.80 -14.20
C LEU A 225 -23.92 -7.77 -14.30
N LEU A 226 -24.58 -6.73 -13.78
CA LEU A 226 -26.03 -6.57 -13.90
C LEU A 226 -26.46 -6.44 -15.36
N ASN A 227 -25.71 -5.69 -16.18
CA ASN A 227 -26.03 -5.53 -17.60
C ASN A 227 -25.87 -6.84 -18.38
N LYS A 228 -24.79 -7.59 -18.12
CA LYS A 228 -24.56 -8.92 -18.73
C LYS A 228 -25.63 -9.93 -18.30
N LEU A 229 -26.00 -9.92 -17.01
CA LEU A 229 -27.04 -10.80 -16.47
C LEU A 229 -28.43 -10.46 -17.03
N HIS A 230 -28.76 -9.17 -17.15
CA HIS A 230 -29.98 -8.71 -17.82
C HIS A 230 -30.01 -9.15 -19.29
N PHE A 231 -28.90 -8.99 -20.03
CA PHE A 231 -28.79 -9.43 -21.43
C PHE A 231 -29.03 -10.94 -21.58
N LEU A 232 -28.38 -11.76 -20.75
CA LEU A 232 -28.53 -13.23 -20.78
C LEU A 232 -29.96 -13.68 -20.41
N LEU A 233 -30.59 -13.05 -19.42
CA LEU A 233 -31.96 -13.38 -19.05
C LEU A 233 -32.97 -12.94 -20.11
N ASN A 234 -32.79 -11.76 -20.69
CA ASN A 234 -33.70 -11.26 -21.73
C ASN A 234 -33.63 -12.11 -23.00
N GLN A 235 -32.47 -12.72 -23.28
CA GLN A 235 -32.31 -13.65 -24.41
C GLN A 235 -33.04 -14.98 -24.17
N LYS A 236 -33.12 -15.48 -22.93
CA LYS A 236 -33.73 -16.78 -22.63
C LYS A 236 -35.20 -16.71 -22.22
N VAL A 237 -35.61 -15.70 -21.45
CA VAL A 237 -36.97 -15.61 -20.88
C VAL A 237 -37.43 -14.15 -20.80
N SER A 238 -38.04 -13.65 -21.87
CA SER A 238 -38.49 -12.25 -22.00
C SER A 238 -39.47 -11.80 -20.90
N ASN A 239 -40.39 -12.68 -20.47
CA ASN A 239 -41.53 -12.30 -19.62
C ASN A 239 -41.37 -12.63 -18.12
N PHE A 240 -40.15 -12.96 -17.66
CA PHE A 240 -39.95 -13.34 -16.26
C PHE A 240 -39.97 -12.13 -15.32
N PHE A 241 -40.55 -12.27 -14.13
CA PHE A 241 -40.60 -11.22 -13.11
C PHE A 241 -39.20 -10.66 -12.74
N LEU A 242 -38.15 -11.50 -12.77
CA LEU A 242 -36.77 -11.05 -12.52
C LEU A 242 -36.23 -10.07 -13.56
N THR A 243 -36.64 -10.16 -14.83
CA THR A 243 -36.16 -9.21 -15.87
C THR A 243 -36.67 -7.80 -15.56
N LYS A 244 -37.92 -7.66 -15.13
CA LYS A 244 -38.50 -6.38 -14.67
C LYS A 244 -37.76 -5.81 -13.45
N ILE A 245 -37.44 -6.65 -12.45
CA ILE A 245 -36.67 -6.22 -11.27
C ILE A 245 -35.27 -5.75 -11.69
N LEU A 246 -34.57 -6.54 -12.50
CA LEU A 246 -33.22 -6.22 -12.95
C LEU A 246 -33.19 -4.93 -13.78
N LYS A 247 -34.17 -4.73 -14.66
CA LYS A 247 -34.33 -3.49 -15.43
C LYS A 247 -34.48 -2.28 -14.50
N LYS A 248 -35.36 -2.37 -13.49
CA LYS A 248 -35.54 -1.29 -12.49
C LYS A 248 -34.27 -1.02 -11.68
N MET A 249 -33.53 -2.07 -11.31
CA MET A 249 -32.23 -1.91 -10.63
C MET A 249 -31.18 -1.24 -11.52
N LEU A 250 -31.11 -1.64 -12.80
CA LEU A 250 -30.19 -1.10 -13.79
C LEU A 250 -30.49 0.37 -14.09
N GLU A 251 -31.76 0.74 -14.25
CA GLU A 251 -32.21 2.14 -14.40
C GLU A 251 -31.85 2.99 -13.19
N LYS A 252 -32.13 2.50 -11.96
CA LYS A 252 -31.76 3.19 -10.71
C LYS A 252 -30.26 3.41 -10.61
N GLN A 253 -29.45 2.43 -11.05
CA GLN A 253 -28.00 2.54 -11.05
C GLN A 253 -27.49 3.52 -12.12
N LYS A 254 -28.05 3.47 -13.34
CA LYS A 254 -27.73 4.42 -14.43
C LYS A 254 -28.04 5.86 -14.01
N GLN A 255 -29.18 6.09 -13.34
CA GLN A 255 -29.53 7.40 -12.79
C GLN A 255 -28.52 7.87 -11.73
N ARG A 256 -28.07 6.99 -10.83
CA ARG A 256 -27.04 7.31 -9.83
C ARG A 256 -25.71 7.69 -10.50
N GLU A 257 -25.28 6.96 -11.51
CA GLU A 257 -24.05 7.29 -12.26
C GLU A 257 -24.16 8.62 -12.99
N GLN A 258 -25.31 8.91 -13.60
CA GLN A 258 -25.56 10.21 -14.23
C GLN A 258 -25.53 11.35 -13.20
N LYS A 259 -26.12 11.17 -12.02
CA LYS A 259 -26.05 12.15 -10.92
C LYS A 259 -24.60 12.35 -10.44
N LEU A 260 -23.84 11.27 -10.27
CA LEU A 260 -22.42 11.37 -9.90
C LEU A 260 -21.59 12.09 -10.96
N LYS A 261 -21.79 11.78 -12.25
CA LYS A 261 -21.10 12.49 -13.36
C LYS A 261 -21.44 13.98 -13.36
N LYS A 262 -22.72 14.34 -13.20
CA LYS A 262 -23.15 15.74 -13.06
C LYS A 262 -22.46 16.42 -11.86
N ASN A 263 -22.47 15.79 -10.69
CA ASN A 263 -21.84 16.33 -9.48
C ASN A 263 -20.32 16.49 -9.64
N ILE A 264 -19.64 15.56 -10.31
CA ILE A 264 -18.19 15.66 -10.60
C ILE A 264 -17.91 16.83 -11.54
N ILE A 265 -18.75 17.06 -12.55
CA ILE A 265 -18.62 18.21 -13.46
C ILE A 265 -18.82 19.52 -12.69
N ILE A 266 -19.86 19.60 -11.86
CA ILE A 266 -20.12 20.77 -11.00
C ILE A 266 -18.93 21.04 -10.08
N LEU A 267 -18.43 20.00 -9.38
CA LEU A 267 -17.26 20.11 -8.51
C LEU A 267 -16.01 20.56 -9.27
N LYS A 268 -15.76 19.99 -10.46
CA LYS A 268 -14.63 20.35 -11.31
C LYS A 268 -14.71 21.82 -11.72
N ASN A 269 -15.88 22.29 -12.14
CA ASN A 269 -16.10 23.69 -12.52
C ASN A 269 -15.88 24.62 -11.31
N HIS A 270 -16.37 24.24 -10.14
CA HIS A 270 -16.16 24.98 -8.90
C HIS A 270 -14.67 25.07 -8.50
N LEU A 271 -13.92 23.96 -8.60
CA LEU A 271 -12.47 23.95 -8.34
C LEU A 271 -11.68 24.78 -9.36
N ILE A 272 -12.08 24.76 -10.64
CA ILE A 272 -11.48 25.60 -11.67
C ILE A 272 -11.78 27.09 -11.40
N TYR A 273 -13.01 27.43 -11.02
CA TYR A 273 -13.38 28.78 -10.64
C TYR A 273 -12.55 29.28 -9.44
N PHE A 274 -12.49 28.47 -8.38
CA PHE A 274 -11.75 28.81 -7.16
C PHE A 274 -10.24 28.99 -7.43
N SER A 275 -9.64 28.10 -8.22
CA SER A 275 -8.22 28.24 -8.60
C SER A 275 -7.94 29.50 -9.43
N LYS A 276 -8.84 29.90 -10.33
CA LYS A 276 -8.74 31.18 -11.06
C LYS A 276 -8.86 32.39 -10.12
N LEU A 277 -9.76 32.34 -9.15
CA LEU A 277 -9.92 33.40 -8.14
C LEU A 277 -8.65 33.55 -7.31
N GLN A 278 -8.08 32.45 -6.83
CA GLN A 278 -6.82 32.44 -6.07
C GLN A 278 -5.64 33.00 -6.90
N LEU A 279 -5.58 32.70 -8.20
CA LEU A 279 -4.60 33.27 -9.12
C LEU A 279 -4.79 34.78 -9.34
N ARG A 280 -6.03 35.30 -9.35
CA ARG A 280 -6.29 36.74 -9.44
C ARG A 280 -5.87 37.46 -8.16
N ASN A 281 -6.25 36.92 -7.00
CA ASN A 281 -5.91 37.50 -5.70
C ASN A 281 -4.38 37.53 -5.49
N SER A 282 -3.67 36.45 -5.84
CA SER A 282 -2.21 36.42 -5.76
C SER A 282 -1.54 37.42 -6.72
N LYS A 283 -2.06 37.60 -7.94
CA LYS A 283 -1.58 38.66 -8.85
C LYS A 283 -1.78 40.06 -8.28
N GLN A 284 -2.95 40.34 -7.71
CA GLN A 284 -3.26 41.65 -7.11
C GLN A 284 -2.33 41.96 -5.93
N LEU A 285 -2.06 40.98 -5.07
CA LEU A 285 -1.12 41.12 -3.95
C LEU A 285 0.31 41.42 -4.44
N MET A 286 0.76 40.74 -5.49
CA MET A 286 2.08 41.01 -6.10
C MET A 286 2.13 42.41 -6.71
N THR A 287 1.11 42.83 -7.47
CA THR A 287 1.08 44.18 -8.05
C THR A 287 1.01 45.28 -6.99
N GLY A 288 0.28 45.06 -5.89
CA GLY A 288 0.19 46.00 -4.76
C GLY A 288 1.52 46.17 -4.03
N TYR A 289 2.34 45.11 -3.94
CA TYR A 289 3.65 45.17 -3.32
C TYR A 289 4.66 45.96 -4.15
N TYR A 290 4.61 45.81 -5.49
CA TYR A 290 5.44 46.61 -6.39
C TYR A 290 5.00 48.07 -6.42
N SER A 291 3.69 48.36 -6.39
CA SER A 291 3.22 49.75 -6.37
C SER A 291 3.49 50.44 -5.04
N SER A 292 3.43 49.75 -3.89
CA SER A 292 3.76 50.37 -2.59
C SER A 292 5.27 50.61 -2.41
N SER A 293 6.13 49.77 -3.01
CA SER A 293 7.58 49.96 -3.01
C SER A 293 8.03 51.16 -3.87
N TYR A 294 7.22 51.58 -4.85
CA TYR A 294 7.44 52.84 -5.57
C TYR A 294 6.71 54.04 -4.92
N SER A 295 5.59 53.80 -4.24
CA SER A 295 4.81 54.86 -3.56
C SER A 295 5.45 55.37 -2.27
N SER A 296 6.26 54.57 -1.57
CA SER A 296 7.07 55.07 -0.43
C SER A 296 8.19 56.04 -0.85
N ARG A 297 8.42 56.22 -2.16
CA ARG A 297 9.27 57.30 -2.69
C ARG A 297 8.50 58.53 -3.17
N ILE A 298 7.16 58.49 -3.26
CA ILE A 298 6.37 59.53 -3.96
C ILE A 298 5.20 60.06 -3.12
N GLN A 299 4.67 59.33 -2.12
CA GLN A 299 3.64 59.85 -1.21
C GLN A 299 4.22 60.52 0.05
N SER A 300 4.96 61.60 -0.19
CA SER A 300 4.85 62.83 0.62
C SER A 300 3.76 63.77 0.08
N VAL A 301 2.99 63.38 -0.94
CA VAL A 301 2.03 64.29 -1.59
C VAL A 301 0.70 63.60 -1.89
N LYS A 302 -0.32 64.07 -1.16
CA LYS A 302 -1.76 64.13 -1.50
C LYS A 302 -2.49 62.78 -1.65
N SER A 303 -3.32 62.42 -0.68
CA SER A 303 -4.69 62.90 -0.44
C SER A 303 -5.71 62.42 -1.49
N SER A 304 -6.94 62.21 -1.00
CA SER A 304 -8.19 61.87 -1.70
C SER A 304 -8.40 60.38 -1.99
N ARG A 305 -9.29 59.67 -1.26
CA ARG A 305 -10.76 59.78 -1.07
C ARG A 305 -11.55 58.94 -2.10
N LEU A 306 -12.48 58.18 -1.51
CA LEU A 306 -13.82 57.80 -1.99
C LEU A 306 -14.05 56.42 -2.64
N ASP A 307 -15.06 55.76 -2.06
CA ASP A 307 -16.04 54.84 -2.65
C ASP A 307 -15.68 53.38 -2.94
N ILE A 308 -15.66 52.55 -1.88
CA ILE A 308 -15.84 51.08 -1.98
C ILE A 308 -16.83 50.62 -0.90
N LYS A 309 -18.12 50.97 -1.04
CA LYS A 309 -19.17 50.50 -0.11
C LYS A 309 -20.44 49.94 -0.77
N LYS A 310 -20.46 49.66 -2.08
CA LYS A 310 -21.73 49.35 -2.79
C LYS A 310 -21.81 48.07 -3.64
N LEU A 311 -20.92 47.08 -3.51
CA LEU A 311 -20.86 45.97 -4.49
C LEU A 311 -20.96 44.53 -3.94
N PHE A 312 -21.36 44.30 -2.69
CA PHE A 312 -21.27 42.95 -2.09
C PHE A 312 -22.54 42.37 -1.43
N PHE A 313 -23.72 42.97 -1.60
CA PHE A 313 -24.95 42.35 -1.12
C PHE A 313 -26.08 42.49 -2.15
N ASP A 314 -26.10 41.57 -3.11
CA ASP A 314 -27.37 41.13 -3.72
C ASP A 314 -27.73 39.76 -3.11
N PRO A 315 -28.95 39.59 -2.57
CA PRO A 315 -29.40 38.31 -2.04
C PRO A 315 -29.76 37.38 -3.21
N ILE A 316 -29.23 36.16 -3.15
CA ILE A 316 -29.65 35.06 -4.02
C ILE A 316 -31.12 34.76 -3.71
N GLU A 317 -31.99 35.12 -4.66
CA GLU A 317 -33.40 34.78 -4.67
C GLU A 317 -33.62 33.27 -4.54
N GLN A 318 -34.62 32.96 -3.72
CA GLN A 318 -35.15 31.65 -3.43
C GLN A 318 -35.95 31.13 -4.63
N ASP A 319 -35.42 30.13 -5.33
CA ASP A 319 -36.23 29.33 -6.25
C ASP A 319 -36.97 28.23 -5.48
N GLU A 320 -38.26 28.52 -5.25
CA GLU A 320 -39.44 27.65 -5.33
C GLU A 320 -39.25 26.15 -5.07
N PHE A 321 -39.53 25.74 -3.83
CA PHE A 321 -40.00 24.41 -3.47
C PHE A 321 -41.52 24.44 -3.28
N THR A 322 -42.28 24.54 -4.37
CA THR A 322 -43.73 24.25 -4.38
C THR A 322 -44.13 23.68 -5.73
N LYS A 323 -44.28 22.35 -5.79
CA LYS A 323 -45.36 21.65 -6.53
C LYS A 323 -45.26 20.13 -6.37
N ASN A 324 -46.32 19.61 -5.73
CA ASN A 324 -47.02 18.32 -5.89
C ASN A 324 -46.25 16.99 -5.82
#